data_AF-A0A6G3CSU0-F1
#
_entry.id   AF-A0A6G3CSU0-F1
#
_cell.length_a   1.000
_cell.length_b   1.000
_cell.length_c   1.000
_cell.angle_alpha   90.00
_cell.angle_beta   90.00
_cell.angle_gamma   90.00
#
_symmetry.space_group_name_H-M   'P 1'
#
loop_
_entity.id
_entity.type
_entity.pdbx_description
1 polymer ?
#
loop_
_entity_poly.entity_id
_entity_poly.type
_entity_poly.pdbx_seq_one_letter_code
_entity_poly.pdbx_strand_id
1 'polypeptide(L)'
;EMPELVSYTARSLGVDLAGGSGDLLRASLTDEDVADFEATSDEEHEDEAGTETRTRLTEHTSVSRGSAISDFLDSRPARVEAWNTALVTTYQHEVDRAQSARGPAADTTSDAVVLLPGFGGSTLVDIETGKLVWGMEGIGDMTRFWRQSATRALAVTEDERSGRSRRLQPTALLSFGPAWLPLVGGISPYQALSNAVGSVTEHRDAVMTFPYDWRLSVEDSARRLADAARQHLIQWRHHPGRQVSGHDRAASRLVFVAHSMGGLVARAAFAMDPLLCELTRDLITIGTPFHGMPRAVEHLSGRSRTPFRISREARTMPGVYDLLPDYACVRTGDGGLRRLTPQDVRDIGGDVELAEAAMAAREKLRRTRVLPPVRAVVGVSQPTPESLAIEDGEVRLFNTGPRLHRDGAPMRDAFGEPVQWRRGGDGVVPRDSAAPEPSSAAAFVSGQHGSLVSESGVVDFVRSVLTERPVDSPALDAARTVIGPPAGDPVGLGLSAPSEVSPGQTWMLTVTGAGDTAAGVECRIRDVGSGLLTARPVLHPAGRDHDVLAAEVTLPNPGFYQVVVSNALQSVTALVMAADLTID
;
A
#
# COMPACT_ATOMS: atom_id res chain seq x y z
N GLU A 1 -25.49 -5.68 12.17
CA GLU A 1 -25.23 -7.14 12.15
C GLU A 1 -24.47 -7.63 13.38
N MET A 2 -23.60 -6.82 14.03
CA MET A 2 -22.94 -7.18 15.31
C MET A 2 -22.73 -5.93 16.21
N PRO A 3 -23.76 -5.42 16.91
CA PRO A 3 -23.71 -4.22 17.76
C PRO A 3 -22.60 -4.24 18.83
N GLU A 4 -22.33 -5.41 19.40
CA GLU A 4 -21.31 -5.69 20.39
C GLU A 4 -19.88 -5.44 19.89
N LEU A 5 -19.61 -5.69 18.60
CA LEU A 5 -18.33 -5.36 17.97
C LEU A 5 -18.15 -3.86 17.77
N VAL A 6 -19.24 -3.12 17.57
CA VAL A 6 -19.20 -1.65 17.47
C VAL A 6 -18.84 -1.04 18.83
N SER A 7 -19.47 -1.51 19.90
CA SER A 7 -19.16 -1.09 21.28
C SER A 7 -17.74 -1.48 21.70
N TYR A 8 -17.27 -2.67 21.31
CA TYR A 8 -15.90 -3.11 21.54
C TYR A 8 -14.89 -2.23 20.79
N THR A 9 -15.14 -1.94 19.52
CA THR A 9 -14.28 -1.09 18.66
C THR A 9 -14.21 0.35 19.19
N ALA A 10 -15.34 0.92 19.62
CA ALA A 10 -15.39 2.25 20.22
C ALA A 10 -14.50 2.33 21.47
N ARG A 11 -14.54 1.32 22.35
CA ARG A 11 -13.68 1.25 23.54
C ARG A 11 -12.20 1.10 23.18
N SER A 12 -11.86 0.28 22.17
CA SER A 12 -10.48 0.15 21.68
C SER A 12 -9.93 1.45 21.08
N LEU A 13 -10.80 2.35 20.61
CA LEU A 13 -10.46 3.69 20.14
C LEU A 13 -10.44 4.75 21.27
N GLY A 14 -10.60 4.34 22.54
CA GLY A 14 -10.62 5.24 23.69
C GLY A 14 -11.91 6.04 23.84
N VAL A 15 -12.98 5.64 23.15
CA VAL A 15 -14.32 6.20 23.30
C VAL A 15 -14.98 5.53 24.51
N ASP A 16 -14.61 5.98 25.71
CA ASP A 16 -15.30 5.61 26.95
C ASP A 16 -15.76 6.90 27.64
N LEU A 17 -16.95 7.34 27.26
CA LEU A 17 -17.64 8.44 27.91
C LEU A 17 -18.43 7.86 29.06
N ALA A 18 -17.91 7.99 30.28
CA ALA A 18 -18.73 7.89 31.47
C ALA A 18 -19.91 8.89 31.33
N GLY A 19 -21.08 8.37 30.96
CA GLY A 19 -22.39 9.02 31.15
C GLY A 19 -23.02 9.83 30.01
N GLY A 20 -22.59 9.74 28.73
CA GLY A 20 -23.20 10.55 27.64
C GLY A 20 -23.85 9.77 26.48
N SER A 21 -23.29 8.62 26.10
CA SER A 21 -23.76 7.78 24.98
C SER A 21 -25.18 7.26 25.18
N GLY A 22 -25.57 7.01 26.44
CA GLY A 22 -26.86 6.41 26.78
C GLY A 22 -28.02 7.36 26.52
N ASP A 23 -27.83 8.63 26.87
CA ASP A 23 -28.84 9.68 26.68
C ASP A 23 -29.04 10.00 25.20
N LEU A 24 -27.95 10.04 24.42
CA LEU A 24 -28.00 10.25 22.97
C LEU A 24 -28.65 9.08 22.22
N LEU A 25 -28.32 7.85 22.62
CA LEU A 25 -28.94 6.65 22.07
C LEU A 25 -30.44 6.62 22.37
N ARG A 26 -30.83 6.92 23.62
CA ARG A 26 -32.24 7.05 24.02
C ARG A 26 -32.96 8.13 23.22
N ALA A 27 -32.33 9.29 23.01
CA ALA A 27 -32.91 10.38 22.21
C ALA A 27 -33.05 10.06 20.71
N SER A 28 -32.35 9.03 20.23
CA SER A 28 -32.39 8.58 18.83
C SER A 28 -33.40 7.44 18.59
N LEU A 29 -34.07 6.97 19.65
CA LEU A 29 -35.06 5.90 19.62
C LEU A 29 -36.45 6.45 19.98
N THR A 30 -37.51 5.76 19.54
CA THR A 30 -38.87 6.13 19.95
C THR A 30 -39.18 5.63 21.37
N ASP A 31 -40.17 6.24 22.04
CA ASP A 31 -40.62 5.77 23.37
C ASP A 31 -41.11 4.31 23.34
N GLU A 32 -41.66 3.87 22.21
CA GLU A 32 -42.08 2.49 21.98
C GLU A 32 -40.87 1.54 21.89
N ASP A 33 -39.82 1.93 21.16
CA ASP A 33 -38.59 1.13 21.03
C ASP A 33 -37.90 0.95 22.39
N VAL A 34 -37.89 1.99 23.23
CA VAL A 34 -37.27 1.89 24.54
C VAL A 34 -38.14 1.09 25.51
N ALA A 35 -39.46 1.26 25.49
CA ALA A 35 -40.35 0.45 26.34
C ALA A 35 -40.28 -1.06 25.98
N ASP A 36 -40.17 -1.39 24.68
CA ASP A 36 -40.01 -2.76 24.18
C ASP A 36 -38.67 -3.37 24.64
N PHE A 37 -37.59 -2.59 24.62
CA PHE A 37 -36.28 -3.01 25.14
C PHE A 37 -36.31 -3.27 26.65
N GLU A 38 -36.87 -2.36 27.44
CA GLU A 38 -36.93 -2.50 28.90
C GLU A 38 -37.85 -3.66 29.35
N ALA A 39 -38.87 -4.01 28.55
CA ALA A 39 -39.80 -5.10 28.84
C ALA A 39 -39.21 -6.51 28.61
N THR A 40 -38.04 -6.64 27.98
CA THR A 40 -37.43 -7.95 27.68
C THR A 40 -36.73 -8.62 28.88
N SER A 41 -36.86 -8.06 30.09
CA SER A 41 -36.06 -8.49 31.24
C SER A 41 -36.80 -8.52 32.59
N ASP A 42 -38.02 -9.03 32.62
CA ASP A 42 -38.68 -9.42 33.88
C ASP A 42 -38.38 -10.88 34.22
N GLU A 43 -37.12 -11.20 34.53
CA GLU A 43 -36.81 -12.24 35.51
C GLU A 43 -35.71 -11.71 36.45
N GLU A 44 -36.16 -11.36 37.67
CA GLU A 44 -35.41 -11.05 38.90
C GLU A 44 -34.64 -9.72 38.95
N HIS A 45 -35.24 -8.69 39.56
CA HIS A 45 -34.74 -8.00 40.77
C HIS A 45 -35.80 -7.03 41.32
N GLU A 46 -36.34 -7.33 42.51
CA GLU A 46 -37.18 -6.42 43.29
C GLU A 46 -36.33 -5.35 44.01
N ASP A 47 -36.80 -4.10 43.92
CA ASP A 47 -36.65 -2.93 44.79
C ASP A 47 -35.28 -2.48 45.33
N GLU A 48 -34.90 -1.23 45.00
CA GLU A 48 -34.80 -0.19 46.03
C GLU A 48 -35.03 1.22 45.45
N ALA A 49 -35.69 2.07 46.24
CA ALA A 49 -36.38 3.28 45.82
C ALA A 49 -35.49 4.52 45.66
N GLY A 50 -35.84 5.35 44.67
CA GLY A 50 -35.73 6.80 44.76
C GLY A 50 -34.43 7.45 44.29
N THR A 51 -34.22 7.53 42.97
CA THR A 51 -33.57 8.67 42.29
C THR A 51 -33.93 8.60 40.79
N GLU A 52 -33.85 9.70 40.04
CA GLU A 52 -34.24 9.89 38.62
C GLU A 52 -34.33 8.61 37.75
N THR A 53 -35.40 8.49 36.95
CA THR A 53 -35.67 7.37 36.03
C THR A 53 -34.53 7.17 35.03
N ARG A 54 -33.51 6.43 35.42
CA ARG A 54 -32.40 6.01 34.57
C ARG A 54 -32.80 4.72 33.87
N THR A 55 -32.74 4.74 32.55
CA THR A 55 -32.98 3.56 31.69
C THR A 55 -31.74 2.66 31.66
N ARG A 56 -31.88 1.36 31.32
CA ARG A 56 -30.72 0.46 31.14
C ARG A 56 -29.74 0.99 30.09
N LEU A 57 -30.25 1.70 29.10
CA LEU A 57 -29.45 2.42 28.10
C LEU A 57 -28.49 3.45 28.71
N THR A 58 -28.80 3.98 29.89
CA THR A 58 -28.03 5.04 30.58
C THR A 58 -27.19 4.53 31.74
N GLU A 59 -27.48 3.35 32.28
CA GLU A 59 -26.76 2.77 33.44
C GLU A 59 -25.60 1.84 33.06
N HIS A 60 -25.68 1.23 31.87
CA HIS A 60 -24.66 0.29 31.42
C HIS A 60 -23.38 0.96 30.91
N THR A 61 -22.23 0.36 31.23
CA THR A 61 -20.97 0.59 30.50
C THR A 61 -21.17 0.33 29.01
N SER A 62 -20.36 0.95 28.15
CA SER A 62 -20.44 0.79 26.68
C SER A 62 -20.49 -0.69 26.24
N VAL A 63 -19.72 -1.56 26.89
CA VAL A 63 -19.65 -3.00 26.61
C VAL A 63 -20.90 -3.75 27.09
N SER A 64 -21.33 -3.52 28.33
CA SER A 64 -22.53 -4.20 28.86
C SER A 64 -23.80 -3.78 28.12
N ARG A 65 -23.83 -2.54 27.62
CA ARG A 65 -24.92 -2.04 26.77
C ARG A 65 -24.93 -2.70 25.40
N GLY A 66 -23.76 -2.82 24.76
CA GLY A 66 -23.63 -3.50 23.46
C GLY A 66 -24.11 -4.95 23.51
N SER A 67 -23.79 -5.68 24.58
CA SER A 67 -24.28 -7.04 24.79
C SER A 67 -25.80 -7.10 24.94
N ALA A 68 -26.39 -6.26 25.79
CA ALA A 68 -27.84 -6.24 26.01
C ALA A 68 -28.62 -5.88 24.73
N ILE A 69 -28.09 -4.96 23.92
CA ILE A 69 -28.69 -4.59 22.62
C ILE A 69 -28.58 -5.74 21.62
N SER A 70 -27.46 -6.46 21.60
CA SER A 70 -27.31 -7.65 20.75
C SER A 70 -28.37 -8.70 21.07
N ASP A 71 -28.52 -9.05 22.36
CA ASP A 71 -29.50 -10.04 22.82
C ASP A 71 -30.95 -9.62 22.48
N PHE A 72 -31.25 -8.31 22.59
CA PHE A 72 -32.55 -7.76 22.20
C PHE A 72 -32.80 -7.86 20.68
N LEU A 73 -31.81 -7.51 19.86
CA LEU A 73 -31.96 -7.52 18.40
C LEU A 73 -32.06 -8.92 17.82
N ASP A 74 -31.37 -9.90 18.42
CA ASP A 74 -31.49 -11.31 18.07
C ASP A 74 -32.91 -11.83 18.32
N SER A 75 -33.56 -11.33 19.38
CA SER A 75 -34.93 -11.72 19.70
C SER A 75 -35.99 -10.90 18.94
N ARG A 76 -35.67 -9.71 18.42
CA ARG A 76 -36.63 -8.81 17.73
C ARG A 76 -36.10 -8.30 16.38
N PRO A 77 -36.11 -9.15 15.33
CA PRO A 77 -35.55 -8.83 14.01
C PRO A 77 -36.17 -7.59 13.34
N ALA A 78 -37.44 -7.30 13.63
CA ALA A 78 -38.16 -6.14 13.09
C ALA A 78 -37.62 -4.80 13.59
N ARG A 79 -36.86 -4.78 14.70
CA ARG A 79 -36.29 -3.57 15.32
C ARG A 79 -34.84 -3.29 14.86
N VAL A 80 -34.21 -4.22 14.15
CA VAL A 80 -32.79 -4.17 13.76
C VAL A 80 -32.42 -2.91 12.98
N GLU A 81 -33.24 -2.48 12.03
CA GLU A 81 -32.94 -1.32 11.19
C GLU A 81 -32.94 0.00 11.99
N ALA A 82 -33.97 0.21 12.82
CA ALA A 82 -34.11 1.40 13.65
C ALA A 82 -32.97 1.51 14.68
N TRP A 83 -32.65 0.40 15.35
CA TRP A 83 -31.59 0.36 16.36
C TRP A 83 -30.19 0.47 15.76
N ASN A 84 -29.92 -0.16 14.60
CA ASN A 84 -28.66 0.04 13.90
C ASN A 84 -28.47 1.51 13.49
N THR A 85 -29.53 2.16 12.99
CA THR A 85 -29.49 3.58 12.61
C THR A 85 -29.21 4.48 13.82
N ALA A 86 -29.89 4.22 14.94
CA ALA A 86 -29.69 4.96 16.19
C ALA A 86 -28.28 4.78 16.77
N LEU A 87 -27.74 3.55 16.74
CA LEU A 87 -26.37 3.25 17.17
C LEU A 87 -25.33 3.95 16.29
N VAL A 88 -25.45 3.84 14.97
CA VAL A 88 -24.54 4.49 14.01
C VAL A 88 -24.55 6.00 14.21
N THR A 89 -25.73 6.61 14.35
CA THR A 89 -25.88 8.06 14.58
C THR A 89 -25.24 8.48 15.90
N THR A 90 -25.47 7.72 16.97
CA THR A 90 -24.89 7.99 18.30
C THR A 90 -23.37 7.91 18.25
N TYR A 91 -22.81 6.86 17.65
CA TYR A 91 -21.36 6.69 17.55
C TYR A 91 -20.71 7.73 16.61
N GLN A 92 -21.35 8.09 15.50
CA GLN A 92 -20.89 9.19 14.65
C GLN A 92 -20.83 10.50 15.44
N HIS A 93 -21.88 10.83 16.18
CA HIS A 93 -21.90 12.02 17.02
C HIS A 93 -20.81 11.99 18.11
N GLU A 94 -20.52 10.83 18.72
CA GLU A 94 -19.44 10.71 19.70
C GLU A 94 -18.04 10.81 19.08
N VAL A 95 -17.84 10.25 17.89
CA VAL A 95 -16.59 10.40 17.12
C VAL A 95 -16.39 11.88 16.74
N ASP A 96 -17.43 12.52 16.20
CA ASP A 96 -17.39 13.93 15.79
C ASP A 96 -17.20 14.85 16.99
N ARG A 97 -17.81 14.54 18.14
CA ARG A 97 -17.63 15.27 19.40
C ARG A 97 -16.28 15.01 20.04
N ALA A 98 -15.73 13.80 19.99
CA ALA A 98 -14.37 13.51 20.46
C ALA A 98 -13.31 14.24 19.59
N GLN A 99 -13.58 14.39 18.30
CA GLN A 99 -12.79 15.21 17.38
C GLN A 99 -12.97 16.72 17.66
N SER A 100 -14.18 17.17 18.00
CA SER A 100 -14.48 18.59 18.27
C SER A 100 -14.13 19.08 19.68
N ALA A 101 -14.14 18.18 20.68
CA ALA A 101 -13.77 18.47 22.08
C ALA A 101 -12.24 18.49 22.29
N ARG A 102 -11.50 17.91 21.35
CA ARG A 102 -10.09 18.24 21.14
C ARG A 102 -10.07 19.62 20.48
N GLY A 103 -9.93 20.69 21.28
CA GLY A 103 -9.43 21.97 20.76
C GLY A 103 -8.19 21.71 19.88
N PRO A 104 -7.84 22.58 18.92
CA PRO A 104 -6.99 22.24 17.77
C PRO A 104 -5.83 21.37 18.21
N ALA A 105 -5.91 20.08 17.87
CA ALA A 105 -4.90 19.13 18.28
C ALA A 105 -3.60 19.65 17.68
N ALA A 106 -2.65 19.96 18.56
CA ALA A 106 -1.34 20.49 18.17
C ALA A 106 -0.62 19.58 17.14
N ASP A 107 -1.08 18.34 16.95
CA ASP A 107 -0.52 17.30 16.09
C ASP A 107 -1.35 17.02 14.81
N THR A 108 -2.11 18.00 14.31
CA THR A 108 -2.86 17.87 13.04
C THR A 108 -2.35 18.81 11.97
N THR A 109 -2.50 18.43 10.70
CA THR A 109 -2.18 19.26 9.54
C THR A 109 -3.42 19.91 8.95
N SER A 110 -3.27 21.18 8.56
CA SER A 110 -4.29 21.96 7.85
C SER A 110 -4.17 21.83 6.32
N ASP A 111 -3.21 21.06 5.82
CA ASP A 111 -2.99 20.85 4.39
C ASP A 111 -4.02 19.89 3.77
N ALA A 112 -4.27 20.08 2.48
CA ALA A 112 -5.06 19.15 1.67
C ALA A 112 -4.15 17.98 1.25
N VAL A 113 -4.48 16.76 1.69
CA VAL A 113 -3.68 15.57 1.40
C VAL A 113 -4.27 14.79 0.24
N VAL A 114 -3.43 14.36 -0.71
CA VAL A 114 -3.82 13.52 -1.84
C VAL A 114 -3.12 12.16 -1.75
N LEU A 115 -3.89 11.08 -1.69
CA LEU A 115 -3.40 9.70 -1.63
C LEU A 115 -3.45 9.02 -3.00
N LEU A 116 -2.31 8.51 -3.46
CA LEU A 116 -2.19 7.83 -4.76
C LEU A 116 -1.71 6.39 -4.59
N PRO A 117 -2.43 5.41 -5.17
CA PRO A 117 -2.00 4.03 -5.18
C PRO A 117 -0.91 3.75 -6.22
N GLY A 118 -0.29 2.58 -6.10
CA GLY A 118 0.60 1.98 -7.09
C GLY A 118 -0.10 1.28 -8.24
N PHE A 119 0.68 0.62 -9.10
CA PHE A 119 0.16 -0.23 -10.17
C PHE A 119 -0.74 -1.33 -9.59
N GLY A 120 -1.98 -1.43 -10.08
CA GLY A 120 -2.96 -2.35 -9.51
C GLY A 120 -3.66 -1.90 -8.25
N GLY A 121 -3.29 -0.76 -7.66
CA GLY A 121 -3.82 -0.34 -6.36
C GLY A 121 -5.17 0.40 -6.43
N SER A 122 -5.78 0.52 -7.61
CA SER A 122 -7.13 1.05 -7.79
C SER A 122 -8.07 -0.02 -8.30
N THR A 123 -9.27 -0.11 -7.73
CA THR A 123 -10.41 -0.88 -8.22
C THR A 123 -10.85 -0.35 -9.59
N LEU A 124 -11.09 -1.24 -10.55
CA LEU A 124 -11.60 -0.93 -11.89
C LEU A 124 -12.95 -1.59 -12.12
N VAL A 125 -13.93 -0.79 -12.53
CA VAL A 125 -15.30 -1.21 -12.83
C VAL A 125 -15.60 -0.93 -14.30
N ASP A 126 -16.27 -1.86 -14.98
CA ASP A 126 -16.75 -1.65 -16.34
C ASP A 126 -17.89 -0.63 -16.35
N ILE A 127 -17.76 0.43 -17.15
CA ILE A 127 -18.68 1.58 -17.14
C ILE A 127 -20.07 1.22 -17.66
N GLU A 128 -20.16 0.33 -18.65
CA GLU A 128 -21.44 -0.04 -19.25
C GLU A 128 -22.23 -1.00 -18.36
N THR A 129 -21.53 -1.96 -17.76
CA THR A 129 -22.17 -3.05 -17.00
C THR A 129 -22.18 -2.83 -15.49
N GLY A 130 -21.37 -1.89 -14.98
CA GLY A 130 -21.16 -1.68 -13.54
C GLY A 130 -20.42 -2.82 -12.85
N LYS A 131 -19.87 -3.79 -13.59
CA LYS A 131 -19.22 -4.97 -13.01
C LYS A 131 -17.78 -4.69 -12.59
N LEU A 132 -17.42 -5.21 -11.42
CA LEU A 132 -16.05 -5.22 -10.93
C LEU A 132 -15.16 -6.04 -11.87
N VAL A 133 -14.19 -5.37 -12.51
CA VAL A 133 -13.19 -5.99 -13.39
C VAL A 133 -11.89 -6.25 -12.65
N TRP A 134 -11.51 -5.35 -11.73
CA TRP A 134 -10.34 -5.49 -10.88
C TRP A 134 -10.56 -4.82 -9.54
N GLY A 135 -9.95 -5.38 -8.48
CA GLY A 135 -10.30 -5.13 -7.09
C GLY A 135 -10.96 -6.38 -6.55
N MET A 136 -10.48 -6.89 -5.43
CA MET A 136 -10.86 -8.23 -4.95
C MET A 136 -11.38 -8.13 -3.54
N GLU A 137 -12.46 -8.85 -3.24
CA GLU A 137 -13.03 -8.97 -1.90
C GLU A 137 -12.48 -10.21 -1.17
N GLY A 138 -11.82 -11.14 -1.89
CA GLY A 138 -11.18 -12.32 -1.32
C GLY A 138 -10.48 -13.23 -2.34
N ILE A 139 -9.89 -14.34 -1.86
CA ILE A 139 -9.08 -15.26 -2.68
C ILE A 139 -9.87 -16.07 -3.72
N GLY A 140 -11.16 -16.32 -3.47
CA GLY A 140 -12.04 -17.02 -4.40
C GLY A 140 -12.26 -16.22 -5.70
N ASP A 141 -12.36 -14.89 -5.59
CA ASP A 141 -12.48 -14.02 -6.76
C ASP A 141 -11.17 -13.91 -7.51
N MET A 142 -10.04 -13.93 -6.80
CA MET A 142 -8.71 -13.92 -7.39
C MET A 142 -8.42 -15.15 -8.25
N THR A 143 -8.63 -16.34 -7.70
CA THR A 143 -8.40 -17.60 -8.45
C THR A 143 -9.32 -17.69 -9.66
N ARG A 144 -10.56 -17.18 -9.57
CA ARG A 144 -11.47 -17.06 -10.72
C ARG A 144 -10.97 -16.05 -11.75
N PHE A 145 -10.46 -14.90 -11.30
CA PHE A 145 -9.95 -13.83 -12.15
C PHE A 145 -8.72 -14.26 -12.97
N TRP A 146 -7.85 -15.05 -12.37
CA TRP A 146 -6.63 -15.52 -13.03
C TRP A 146 -6.82 -16.68 -14.01
N ARG A 147 -8.05 -17.21 -14.13
CA ARG A 147 -8.41 -18.10 -15.25
C ARG A 147 -8.45 -17.28 -16.55
N GLN A 148 -7.81 -17.77 -17.61
CA GLN A 148 -7.38 -17.04 -18.82
C GLN A 148 -8.45 -16.20 -19.56
N SER A 149 -9.74 -16.36 -19.27
CA SER A 149 -10.83 -15.56 -19.85
C SER A 149 -11.06 -14.22 -19.13
N ALA A 150 -10.75 -14.09 -17.85
CA ALA A 150 -11.07 -12.89 -17.06
C ALA A 150 -9.96 -11.81 -17.12
N THR A 151 -8.69 -12.20 -17.22
CA THR A 151 -7.58 -11.26 -17.42
C THR A 151 -7.72 -10.44 -18.71
N ARG A 152 -8.33 -11.01 -19.76
CA ARG A 152 -8.59 -10.33 -21.05
C ARG A 152 -9.37 -9.02 -20.87
N ALA A 153 -10.20 -8.89 -19.85
CA ALA A 153 -10.94 -7.67 -19.57
C ALA A 153 -10.01 -6.49 -19.23
N LEU A 154 -8.80 -6.77 -18.75
CA LEU A 154 -7.76 -5.78 -18.49
C LEU A 154 -7.00 -5.32 -19.73
N ALA A 155 -7.09 -6.02 -20.87
CA ALA A 155 -6.44 -5.55 -22.08
C ALA A 155 -6.92 -4.13 -22.42
N VAL A 156 -5.99 -3.26 -22.83
CA VAL A 156 -6.28 -1.89 -23.22
C VAL A 156 -6.50 -1.87 -24.73
N THR A 157 -7.67 -1.37 -25.14
CA THR A 157 -8.02 -1.23 -26.56
C THR A 157 -7.33 -0.01 -27.19
N GLU A 158 -7.28 0.05 -28.51
CA GLU A 158 -6.75 1.21 -29.22
C GLU A 158 -7.57 2.49 -28.98
N ASP A 159 -8.88 2.37 -28.77
CA ASP A 159 -9.72 3.52 -28.39
C ASP A 159 -9.41 4.02 -26.98
N GLU A 160 -9.12 3.12 -26.04
CA GLU A 160 -8.66 3.48 -24.69
C GLU A 160 -7.28 4.15 -24.73
N ARG A 161 -6.33 3.62 -25.54
CA ARG A 161 -4.98 4.18 -25.71
C ARG A 161 -5.01 5.59 -26.30
N SER A 162 -5.82 5.79 -27.33
CA SER A 162 -5.97 7.09 -28.01
C SER A 162 -6.86 8.08 -27.24
N GLY A 163 -7.49 7.65 -26.15
CA GLY A 163 -8.40 8.46 -25.34
C GLY A 163 -9.76 8.72 -26.00
N ARG A 164 -10.12 7.98 -27.07
CA ARG A 164 -11.43 8.07 -27.75
C ARG A 164 -12.57 7.50 -26.89
N SER A 165 -12.28 6.49 -26.08
CA SER A 165 -13.26 5.90 -25.16
C SER A 165 -12.62 5.46 -23.85
N ARG A 166 -13.48 5.16 -22.87
CA ARG A 166 -13.09 4.56 -21.59
C ARG A 166 -14.08 3.47 -21.28
N ARG A 167 -13.59 2.24 -21.23
CA ARG A 167 -14.41 1.10 -20.85
C ARG A 167 -14.39 0.88 -19.35
N LEU A 168 -13.24 1.08 -18.72
CA LEU A 168 -13.09 0.92 -17.27
C LEU A 168 -12.99 2.28 -16.56
N GLN A 169 -13.63 2.35 -15.40
CA GLN A 169 -13.58 3.47 -14.48
C GLN A 169 -12.85 3.06 -13.20
N PRO A 170 -11.84 3.83 -12.76
CA PRO A 170 -11.26 3.68 -11.44
C PRO A 170 -12.23 4.23 -10.38
N THR A 171 -12.53 3.46 -9.33
CA THR A 171 -13.57 3.83 -8.34
C THR A 171 -13.05 4.05 -6.94
N ALA A 172 -12.07 3.26 -6.48
CA ALA A 172 -11.51 3.34 -5.14
C ALA A 172 -10.08 2.80 -5.10
N LEU A 173 -9.34 3.13 -4.04
CA LEU A 173 -8.11 2.41 -3.69
C LEU A 173 -8.49 0.99 -3.22
N LEU A 174 -7.55 0.04 -3.33
CA LEU A 174 -7.73 -1.28 -2.73
C LEU A 174 -7.72 -1.17 -1.20
N SER A 175 -8.89 -1.14 -0.59
CA SER A 175 -9.07 -0.97 0.86
C SER A 175 -9.42 -2.27 1.58
N PHE A 176 -9.93 -3.27 0.86
CA PHE A 176 -10.41 -4.52 1.42
C PHE A 176 -9.61 -5.70 0.90
N GLY A 177 -9.02 -6.47 1.81
CA GLY A 177 -8.27 -7.69 1.49
C GLY A 177 -6.95 -7.46 0.73
N PRO A 178 -5.96 -8.35 0.91
CA PRO A 178 -4.79 -8.35 0.05
C PRO A 178 -5.17 -8.65 -1.40
N ALA A 179 -4.45 -8.05 -2.35
CA ALA A 179 -4.50 -8.41 -3.76
C ALA A 179 -3.16 -9.01 -4.20
N TRP A 180 -3.12 -9.54 -5.42
CA TRP A 180 -1.89 -10.06 -6.02
C TRP A 180 -1.88 -9.77 -7.51
N LEU A 181 -0.75 -9.27 -8.03
CA LEU A 181 -0.50 -9.06 -9.46
C LEU A 181 0.88 -9.61 -9.83
N PRO A 182 1.05 -10.31 -10.97
CA PRO A 182 2.35 -10.86 -11.37
C PRO A 182 3.51 -9.84 -11.33
N LEU A 183 3.23 -8.60 -11.76
CA LEU A 183 4.24 -7.55 -11.88
C LEU A 183 4.82 -7.07 -10.53
N VAL A 184 3.98 -7.02 -9.50
CA VAL A 184 4.32 -6.39 -8.20
C VAL A 184 4.18 -7.35 -7.01
N GLY A 185 3.72 -8.58 -7.24
CA GLY A 185 3.44 -9.58 -6.21
C GLY A 185 2.19 -9.26 -5.41
N GLY A 186 2.21 -9.65 -4.13
CA GLY A 186 1.14 -9.31 -3.19
C GLY A 186 1.07 -7.81 -2.92
N ILE A 187 -0.14 -7.27 -2.76
CA ILE A 187 -0.44 -5.87 -2.50
C ILE A 187 -1.24 -5.81 -1.20
N SER A 188 -0.69 -5.16 -0.18
CA SER A 188 -1.43 -4.86 1.05
C SER A 188 -2.52 -3.81 0.82
N PRO A 189 -3.64 -3.87 1.56
CA PRO A 189 -4.65 -2.82 1.53
C PRO A 189 -4.08 -1.45 1.93
N TYR A 190 -4.60 -0.38 1.31
CA TYR A 190 -4.22 1.00 1.64
C TYR A 190 -4.86 1.53 2.94
N GLN A 191 -5.70 0.72 3.61
CA GLN A 191 -6.46 1.14 4.79
C GLN A 191 -5.56 1.67 5.92
N ALA A 192 -4.43 1.01 6.20
CA ALA A 192 -3.50 1.43 7.25
C ALA A 192 -2.96 2.85 6.98
N LEU A 193 -2.49 3.09 5.75
CA LEU A 193 -2.00 4.40 5.32
C LEU A 193 -3.12 5.45 5.32
N SER A 194 -4.29 5.12 4.78
CA SER A 194 -5.44 6.04 4.71
C SER A 194 -5.91 6.44 6.11
N ASN A 195 -6.02 5.49 7.04
CA ASN A 195 -6.38 5.75 8.43
C ASN A 195 -5.34 6.63 9.12
N ALA A 196 -4.06 6.36 8.88
CA ALA A 196 -2.98 7.12 9.48
C ALA A 196 -2.96 8.58 9.02
N VAL A 197 -3.17 8.81 7.72
CA VAL A 197 -3.30 10.16 7.16
C VAL A 197 -4.54 10.86 7.73
N GLY A 198 -5.69 10.21 7.70
CA GLY A 198 -6.92 10.77 8.26
C GLY A 198 -6.82 11.10 9.76
N SER A 199 -6.05 10.32 10.52
CA SER A 199 -5.85 10.55 11.97
C SER A 199 -5.04 11.80 12.31
N VAL A 200 -4.31 12.37 11.34
CA VAL A 200 -3.47 13.55 11.52
C VAL A 200 -3.90 14.74 10.65
N THR A 201 -5.02 14.64 9.95
CA THR A 201 -5.62 15.78 9.23
C THR A 201 -6.71 16.44 10.07
N GLU A 202 -6.84 17.77 9.98
CA GLU A 202 -7.87 18.54 10.72
C GLU A 202 -9.31 18.06 10.47
N HIS A 203 -9.58 17.50 9.28
CA HIS A 203 -10.89 16.96 8.91
C HIS A 203 -10.71 15.86 7.87
N ARG A 204 -11.62 14.88 7.85
CA ARG A 204 -11.57 13.77 6.87
C ARG A 204 -11.59 14.28 5.42
N ASP A 205 -12.35 15.35 5.16
CA ASP A 205 -12.50 15.95 3.82
C ASP A 205 -11.25 16.75 3.39
N ALA A 206 -10.22 16.87 4.25
CA ALA A 206 -8.90 17.31 3.82
C ALA A 206 -8.15 16.23 3.03
N VAL A 207 -8.58 14.97 3.11
CA VAL A 207 -7.96 13.82 2.45
C VAL A 207 -8.76 13.44 1.21
N MET A 208 -8.10 13.50 0.05
CA MET A 208 -8.63 12.96 -1.21
C MET A 208 -7.86 11.70 -1.58
N THR A 209 -8.58 10.60 -1.79
CA THR A 209 -7.99 9.45 -2.50
C THR A 209 -8.16 9.64 -4.00
N PHE A 210 -7.12 9.30 -4.77
CA PHE A 210 -7.14 9.44 -6.22
C PHE A 210 -6.92 8.06 -6.88
N PRO A 211 -7.99 7.26 -7.04
CA PRO A 211 -7.92 6.06 -7.85
C PRO A 211 -7.75 6.43 -9.32
N TYR A 212 -6.94 5.67 -10.06
CA TYR A 212 -6.69 5.90 -11.48
C TYR A 212 -6.58 4.57 -12.24
N ASP A 213 -6.79 4.64 -13.57
CA ASP A 213 -6.65 3.47 -14.43
C ASP A 213 -5.17 3.18 -14.67
N TRP A 214 -4.60 2.34 -13.81
CA TRP A 214 -3.19 1.95 -13.80
C TRP A 214 -2.76 1.18 -15.07
N ARG A 215 -3.69 0.80 -15.94
CA ARG A 215 -3.40 0.18 -17.23
C ARG A 215 -2.97 1.21 -18.28
N LEU A 216 -3.49 2.44 -18.16
CA LEU A 216 -3.21 3.55 -19.06
C LEU A 216 -1.90 4.25 -18.69
N SER A 217 -1.44 5.16 -19.55
CA SER A 217 -0.19 5.87 -19.33
C SER A 217 -0.21 6.74 -18.06
N VAL A 218 0.95 6.88 -17.45
CA VAL A 218 1.23 7.82 -16.36
C VAL A 218 0.81 9.24 -16.76
N GLU A 219 1.07 9.65 -18.00
CA GLU A 219 0.69 10.97 -18.52
C GLU A 219 -0.84 11.18 -18.62
N ASP A 220 -1.63 10.14 -18.94
CA ASP A 220 -3.09 10.24 -18.92
C ASP A 220 -3.63 10.42 -17.50
N SER A 221 -3.11 9.66 -16.55
CA SER A 221 -3.51 9.77 -15.14
C SER A 221 -3.09 11.11 -14.54
N ALA A 222 -1.90 11.60 -14.90
CA ALA A 222 -1.33 12.86 -14.42
C ALA A 222 -2.18 14.08 -14.77
N ARG A 223 -2.73 14.14 -15.99
CA ARG A 223 -3.63 15.23 -16.42
C ARG A 223 -4.85 15.34 -15.52
N ARG A 224 -5.49 14.22 -15.19
CA ARG A 224 -6.65 14.20 -14.30
C ARG A 224 -6.30 14.51 -12.85
N LEU A 225 -5.15 14.02 -12.41
CA LEU A 225 -4.65 14.30 -11.07
C LEU A 225 -4.46 15.80 -10.86
N ALA A 226 -3.89 16.51 -11.84
CA ALA A 226 -3.65 17.95 -11.74
C ALA A 226 -4.96 18.72 -11.55
N ASP A 227 -5.99 18.40 -12.33
CA ASP A 227 -7.32 19.02 -12.19
C ASP A 227 -7.96 18.68 -10.84
N ALA A 228 -7.99 17.39 -10.47
CA ALA A 228 -8.59 16.94 -9.22
C ALA A 228 -7.91 17.53 -7.98
N ALA A 229 -6.58 17.58 -7.95
CA ALA A 229 -5.82 18.11 -6.82
C ALA A 229 -6.02 19.63 -6.64
N ARG A 230 -6.09 20.39 -7.73
CA ARG A 230 -6.40 21.84 -7.66
C ARG A 230 -7.81 22.07 -7.12
N GLN A 231 -8.78 21.31 -7.63
CA GLN A 231 -10.16 21.40 -7.16
C GLN A 231 -10.28 21.01 -5.69
N HIS A 232 -9.59 19.94 -5.27
CA HIS A 232 -9.53 19.50 -3.88
C HIS A 232 -8.98 20.60 -2.97
N LEU A 233 -7.87 21.23 -3.34
CA LEU A 233 -7.29 22.33 -2.55
C LEU A 233 -8.26 23.51 -2.43
N ILE A 234 -8.91 23.89 -3.53
CA ILE A 234 -9.91 24.98 -3.53
C ILE A 234 -11.06 24.62 -2.58
N GLN A 235 -11.64 23.43 -2.72
CA GLN A 235 -12.73 22.96 -1.87
C GLN A 235 -12.33 22.94 -0.40
N TRP A 236 -11.15 22.41 -0.08
CA TRP A 236 -10.65 22.35 1.28
C TRP A 236 -10.43 23.74 1.90
N ARG A 237 -9.84 24.68 1.16
CA ARG A 237 -9.66 26.07 1.62
C ARG A 237 -10.97 26.79 1.91
N HIS A 238 -12.06 26.39 1.25
CA HIS A 238 -13.41 26.93 1.47
C HIS A 238 -14.29 26.06 2.38
N HIS A 239 -13.77 24.97 2.94
CA HIS A 239 -14.57 24.01 3.69
C HIS A 239 -15.08 24.60 5.02
N PRO A 240 -16.39 24.50 5.32
CA PRO A 240 -16.99 25.12 6.51
C PRO A 240 -16.55 24.45 7.83
N GLY A 241 -16.23 23.15 7.79
CA GLY A 241 -15.74 22.38 8.94
C GLY A 241 -14.26 22.59 9.25
N ARG A 242 -13.53 23.42 8.48
CA ARG A 242 -12.14 23.74 8.78
C ARG A 242 -12.07 24.61 10.02
N GLN A 243 -11.42 24.12 11.06
CA GLN A 243 -11.17 24.89 12.28
C GLN A 243 -10.34 26.12 11.91
N VAL A 244 -10.82 27.32 12.28
CA VAL A 244 -10.07 28.58 12.12
C VAL A 244 -9.13 28.71 13.31
N SER A 245 -8.32 27.68 13.55
CA SER A 245 -7.34 27.62 14.64
C SER A 245 -6.11 28.43 14.25
N GLY A 246 -6.23 29.76 14.19
CA GLY A 246 -5.11 30.70 14.09
C GLY A 246 -4.26 30.68 12.81
N HIS A 247 -4.44 29.70 11.91
CA HIS A 247 -3.74 29.61 10.63
C HIS A 247 -4.56 30.27 9.52
N ASP A 248 -3.89 31.11 8.71
CA ASP A 248 -4.48 31.73 7.52
C ASP A 248 -5.08 30.63 6.61
N ARG A 249 -6.33 30.81 6.16
CA ARG A 249 -6.99 29.89 5.22
C ARG A 249 -6.23 29.79 3.90
N ALA A 250 -5.53 30.86 3.50
CA ALA A 250 -4.67 30.85 2.33
C ALA A 250 -3.40 30.00 2.50
N ALA A 251 -3.04 29.63 3.73
CA ALA A 251 -1.81 28.90 4.03
C ALA A 251 -1.89 27.39 3.75
N SER A 252 -3.09 26.79 3.68
CA SER A 252 -3.22 25.37 3.34
C SER A 252 -2.64 25.10 1.95
N ARG A 253 -1.75 24.12 1.84
CA ARG A 253 -1.10 23.65 0.61
C ARG A 253 -1.49 22.20 0.35
N LEU A 254 -1.03 21.67 -0.77
CA LEU A 254 -1.17 20.25 -1.08
C LEU A 254 -0.01 19.44 -0.50
N VAL A 255 -0.30 18.25 0.02
CA VAL A 255 0.70 17.22 0.29
C VAL A 255 0.29 15.95 -0.45
N PHE A 256 1.18 15.40 -1.26
CA PHE A 256 0.94 14.16 -1.99
C PHE A 256 1.58 12.99 -1.24
N VAL A 257 0.84 11.91 -1.02
CA VAL A 257 1.37 10.64 -0.53
C VAL A 257 1.12 9.59 -1.59
N ALA A 258 2.20 9.14 -2.24
CA ALA A 258 2.10 8.35 -3.43
C ALA A 258 2.89 7.05 -3.30
N HIS A 259 2.23 5.92 -3.54
CA HIS A 259 2.85 4.60 -3.53
C HIS A 259 3.25 4.16 -4.94
N SER A 260 4.44 3.59 -5.09
CA SER A 260 4.91 2.93 -6.31
C SER A 260 4.69 3.83 -7.54
N MET A 261 4.01 3.34 -8.58
CA MET A 261 3.69 4.09 -9.80
C MET A 261 2.94 5.40 -9.56
N GLY A 262 2.17 5.53 -8.47
CA GLY A 262 1.47 6.77 -8.12
C GLY A 262 2.42 7.96 -7.96
N GLY A 263 3.66 7.73 -7.53
CA GLY A 263 4.68 8.78 -7.44
C GLY A 263 5.14 9.28 -8.82
N LEU A 264 5.11 8.41 -9.83
CA LEU A 264 5.35 8.80 -11.23
C LEU A 264 4.20 9.65 -11.76
N VAL A 265 2.96 9.29 -11.43
CA VAL A 265 1.75 10.05 -11.79
C VAL A 265 1.79 11.45 -11.19
N ALA A 266 2.10 11.57 -9.89
CA ALA A 266 2.25 12.86 -9.23
C ALA A 266 3.35 13.72 -9.87
N ARG A 267 4.54 13.13 -10.10
CA ARG A 267 5.65 13.82 -10.76
C ARG A 267 5.30 14.28 -12.18
N ALA A 268 4.59 13.46 -12.94
CA ALA A 268 4.11 13.84 -14.26
C ALA A 268 3.08 14.96 -14.20
N ALA A 269 2.19 14.99 -13.19
CA ALA A 269 1.24 16.08 -13.00
C ALA A 269 1.96 17.41 -12.72
N PHE A 270 2.98 17.41 -11.86
CA PHE A 270 3.79 18.62 -11.61
C PHE A 270 4.54 19.10 -12.85
N ALA A 271 5.05 18.18 -13.68
CA ALA A 271 5.71 18.54 -14.93
C ALA A 271 4.77 19.15 -15.97
N MET A 272 3.47 18.84 -15.89
CA MET A 272 2.44 19.38 -16.78
C MET A 272 1.81 20.67 -16.25
N ASP A 273 1.77 20.84 -14.92
CA ASP A 273 1.14 21.97 -14.25
C ASP A 273 2.09 22.60 -13.22
N PRO A 274 2.85 23.64 -13.61
CA PRO A 274 3.73 24.37 -12.70
C PRO A 274 2.99 25.02 -11.51
N LEU A 275 1.74 25.44 -11.68
CA LEU A 275 0.94 26.00 -10.59
C LEU A 275 0.66 24.95 -9.53
N LEU A 276 0.36 23.71 -9.94
CA LEU A 276 0.19 22.60 -9.00
C LEU A 276 1.46 22.38 -8.16
N CYS A 277 2.64 22.50 -8.78
CA CYS A 277 3.92 22.42 -8.08
C CYS A 277 4.06 23.52 -7.02
N GLU A 278 3.72 24.77 -7.34
CA GLU A 278 3.78 25.89 -6.39
C GLU A 278 2.82 25.70 -5.20
N LEU A 279 1.62 25.18 -5.48
CA LEU A 279 0.60 24.89 -4.48
C LEU A 279 0.94 23.69 -3.57
N THR A 280 1.98 22.93 -3.90
CA THR A 280 2.35 21.69 -3.19
C THR A 280 3.50 21.92 -2.22
N ARG A 281 3.31 21.53 -0.95
CA ARG A 281 4.32 21.58 0.11
C ARG A 281 5.32 20.44 -0.01
N ASP A 282 4.85 19.21 -0.11
CA ASP A 282 5.68 18.01 -0.17
C ASP A 282 5.07 16.95 -1.10
N LEU A 283 5.95 16.19 -1.75
CA LEU A 283 5.65 14.89 -2.35
C LEU A 283 6.33 13.80 -1.51
N ILE A 284 5.53 13.01 -0.79
CA ILE A 284 5.98 11.79 -0.12
C ILE A 284 5.80 10.63 -1.10
N THR A 285 6.88 9.92 -1.43
CA THR A 285 6.82 8.72 -2.26
C THR A 285 7.24 7.47 -1.50
N ILE A 286 6.52 6.38 -1.69
CA ILE A 286 6.78 5.09 -1.04
C ILE A 286 7.11 4.07 -2.12
N GLY A 287 8.36 3.61 -2.20
CA GLY A 287 8.79 2.59 -3.16
C GLY A 287 8.60 2.99 -4.64
N THR A 288 8.62 4.28 -4.97
CA THR A 288 8.35 4.73 -6.36
C THR A 288 9.51 4.43 -7.30
N PRO A 289 9.31 3.71 -8.42
CA PRO A 289 10.36 3.40 -9.38
C PRO A 289 10.66 4.60 -10.30
N PHE A 290 11.31 5.64 -9.79
CA PHE A 290 11.63 6.86 -10.55
C PHE A 290 12.43 6.59 -11.83
N HIS A 291 13.30 5.57 -11.78
CA HIS A 291 14.13 5.12 -12.90
C HIS A 291 13.66 3.78 -13.50
N GLY A 292 12.44 3.34 -13.15
CA GLY A 292 11.85 2.07 -13.62
C GLY A 292 12.41 0.82 -12.93
N MET A 293 12.00 -0.36 -13.39
CA MET A 293 12.37 -1.64 -12.76
C MET A 293 12.58 -2.77 -13.79
N PRO A 294 13.62 -3.63 -13.66
CA PRO A 294 13.89 -4.72 -14.59
C PRO A 294 12.74 -5.73 -14.71
N ARG A 295 11.98 -5.96 -13.63
CA ARG A 295 10.83 -6.88 -13.62
C ARG A 295 9.74 -6.48 -14.62
N ALA A 296 9.59 -5.19 -14.96
CA ALA A 296 8.66 -4.76 -16.01
C ALA A 296 9.00 -5.36 -17.39
N VAL A 297 10.29 -5.52 -17.69
CA VAL A 297 10.78 -6.11 -18.95
C VAL A 297 10.39 -7.59 -19.03
N GLU A 298 10.60 -8.35 -17.95
CA GLU A 298 10.21 -9.76 -17.88
C GLU A 298 8.71 -9.97 -18.13
N HIS A 299 7.86 -9.06 -17.64
CA HIS A 299 6.41 -9.17 -17.80
C HIS A 299 5.91 -8.89 -19.23
N LEU A 300 6.66 -8.13 -20.01
CA LEU A 300 6.40 -7.98 -21.45
C LEU A 300 6.85 -9.23 -22.24
N SER A 301 7.79 -10.01 -21.69
CA SER A 301 8.19 -11.28 -22.29
C SER A 301 7.04 -12.31 -22.18
N GLY A 302 6.76 -13.01 -23.28
CA GLY A 302 5.68 -14.01 -23.34
C GLY A 302 6.05 -15.34 -22.65
N ARG A 303 7.25 -15.42 -22.09
CA ARG A 303 7.90 -16.65 -21.61
C ARG A 303 8.21 -16.60 -20.11
N SER A 304 7.44 -15.80 -19.36
CA SER A 304 7.56 -15.71 -17.90
C SER A 304 7.38 -17.08 -17.23
N ARG A 305 8.15 -17.38 -16.19
CA ARG A 305 8.08 -18.69 -15.49
C ARG A 305 6.91 -18.79 -14.50
N THR A 306 6.17 -17.71 -14.27
CA THR A 306 4.96 -17.74 -13.43
C THR A 306 3.76 -18.35 -14.18
N PRO A 307 2.92 -19.14 -13.48
CA PRO A 307 1.70 -19.74 -14.05
C PRO A 307 0.61 -18.70 -14.32
N PHE A 308 0.61 -17.56 -13.60
CA PHE A 308 -0.37 -16.49 -13.76
C PHE A 308 0.15 -15.41 -14.72
N ARG A 309 0.05 -15.68 -16.03
CA ARG A 309 0.60 -14.76 -17.04
C ARG A 309 -0.43 -13.72 -17.47
N ILE A 310 -0.05 -12.45 -17.34
CA ILE A 310 -0.71 -11.32 -18.03
C ILE A 310 0.10 -10.81 -19.21
N SER A 311 1.14 -11.50 -19.66
CA SER A 311 2.06 -10.96 -20.66
C SER A 311 1.36 -10.45 -21.92
N ARG A 312 0.27 -11.11 -22.34
CA ARG A 312 -0.54 -10.68 -23.49
C ARG A 312 -1.27 -9.37 -23.22
N GLU A 313 -1.92 -9.24 -22.08
CA GLU A 313 -2.65 -8.05 -21.66
C GLU A 313 -1.68 -6.90 -21.32
N ALA A 314 -0.59 -7.20 -20.60
CA ALA A 314 0.46 -6.26 -20.22
C ALA A 314 1.11 -5.59 -21.43
N ARG A 315 1.31 -6.33 -22.54
CA ARG A 315 1.79 -5.76 -23.81
C ARG A 315 0.87 -4.68 -24.37
N THR A 316 -0.39 -4.66 -23.95
CA THR A 316 -1.35 -3.63 -24.38
C THR A 316 -1.42 -2.41 -23.48
N MET A 317 -0.86 -2.48 -22.27
CA MET A 317 -1.02 -1.48 -21.20
C MET A 317 0.11 -0.46 -21.22
N PRO A 318 -0.10 0.81 -21.62
CA PRO A 318 0.95 1.82 -21.55
C PRO A 318 1.55 1.97 -20.14
N GLY A 319 0.76 1.78 -19.08
CA GLY A 319 1.23 1.85 -17.69
C GLY A 319 2.33 0.84 -17.34
N VAL A 320 2.40 -0.31 -18.03
CA VAL A 320 3.52 -1.26 -17.88
C VAL A 320 4.79 -0.73 -18.52
N TYR A 321 4.68 -0.09 -19.70
CA TYR A 321 5.82 0.52 -20.39
C TYR A 321 6.39 1.71 -19.61
N ASP A 322 5.53 2.46 -18.91
CA ASP A 322 5.93 3.52 -17.99
C ASP A 322 6.70 3.02 -16.75
N LEU A 323 6.86 1.70 -16.56
CA LEU A 323 7.67 1.10 -15.50
C LEU A 323 9.00 0.53 -16.03
N LEU A 324 9.25 0.59 -17.34
CA LEU A 324 10.50 0.11 -17.94
C LEU A 324 11.72 0.88 -17.42
N PRO A 325 12.85 0.18 -17.16
CA PRO A 325 14.05 0.80 -16.62
C PRO A 325 14.63 1.80 -17.61
N ASP A 326 14.97 3.00 -17.11
CA ASP A 326 15.65 4.04 -17.89
C ASP A 326 17.14 4.17 -17.52
N TYR A 327 17.69 3.26 -16.72
CA TYR A 327 19.11 3.23 -16.36
C TYR A 327 19.84 2.09 -17.05
N ALA A 328 21.18 2.07 -16.95
CA ALA A 328 21.97 0.99 -17.52
C ALA A 328 21.77 -0.28 -16.69
N CYS A 329 20.99 -1.24 -17.21
CA CYS A 329 20.62 -2.46 -16.50
C CYS A 329 20.63 -3.71 -17.39
N VAL A 330 20.80 -3.56 -18.71
CA VAL A 330 20.88 -4.69 -19.65
C VAL A 330 22.33 -5.13 -19.75
N ARG A 331 22.62 -6.38 -19.39
CA ARG A 331 23.96 -6.97 -19.43
C ARG A 331 24.44 -7.09 -20.88
N THR A 332 25.70 -6.74 -21.09
CA THR A 332 26.40 -6.88 -22.38
C THR A 332 27.42 -8.02 -22.30
N GLY A 333 27.79 -8.60 -23.45
CA GLY A 333 28.69 -9.76 -23.52
C GLY A 333 30.12 -9.49 -23.02
N ASP A 334 30.52 -8.23 -22.86
CA ASP A 334 31.81 -7.77 -22.32
C ASP A 334 31.79 -7.52 -20.79
N GLY A 335 30.68 -7.89 -20.13
CA GLY A 335 30.48 -7.71 -18.69
C GLY A 335 30.01 -6.32 -18.27
N GLY A 336 29.70 -5.44 -19.23
CA GLY A 336 29.12 -4.12 -19.00
C GLY A 336 27.61 -4.12 -18.80
N LEU A 337 27.07 -2.90 -18.64
CA LEU A 337 25.63 -2.63 -18.64
C LEU A 337 25.32 -1.55 -19.66
N ARG A 338 24.22 -1.70 -20.39
CA ARG A 338 23.64 -0.66 -21.25
C ARG A 338 22.18 -0.39 -20.88
N ARG A 339 21.67 0.74 -21.37
CA ARG A 339 20.23 1.06 -21.26
C ARG A 339 19.41 0.12 -22.13
N LEU A 340 18.17 -0.13 -21.69
CA LEU A 340 17.16 -0.79 -22.49
C LEU A 340 16.81 0.10 -23.70
N THR A 341 16.60 -0.52 -24.86
CA THR A 341 16.23 0.15 -26.11
C THR A 341 14.84 -0.29 -26.58
N PRO A 342 14.16 0.48 -27.44
CA PRO A 342 12.89 0.04 -28.02
C PRO A 342 13.01 -1.28 -28.82
N GLN A 343 14.18 -1.53 -29.43
CA GLN A 343 14.44 -2.79 -30.13
C GLN A 343 14.48 -3.98 -29.17
N ASP A 344 15.09 -3.83 -27.98
CA ASP A 344 15.05 -4.88 -26.96
C ASP A 344 13.61 -5.23 -26.56
N VAL A 345 12.75 -4.22 -26.45
CA VAL A 345 11.32 -4.41 -26.13
C VAL A 345 10.61 -5.14 -27.27
N ARG A 346 10.93 -4.83 -28.54
CA ARG A 346 10.44 -5.58 -29.70
C ARG A 346 10.85 -7.05 -29.63
N ASP A 347 12.12 -7.33 -29.32
CA ASP A 347 12.71 -8.66 -29.36
C ASP A 347 12.06 -9.62 -28.34
N ILE A 348 11.54 -9.09 -27.24
CA ILE A 348 10.79 -9.86 -26.22
C ILE A 348 9.26 -9.88 -26.48
N GLY A 349 8.82 -9.30 -27.59
CA GLY A 349 7.43 -9.26 -28.05
C GLY A 349 6.58 -8.13 -27.47
N GLY A 350 7.22 -7.08 -26.95
CA GLY A 350 6.56 -5.83 -26.58
C GLY A 350 6.25 -4.92 -27.78
N ASP A 351 5.44 -3.91 -27.54
CA ASP A 351 5.01 -2.88 -28.48
C ASP A 351 6.05 -1.75 -28.50
N VAL A 352 6.63 -1.51 -29.68
CA VAL A 352 7.71 -0.52 -29.84
C VAL A 352 7.20 0.90 -29.70
N GLU A 353 5.99 1.19 -30.17
CA GLU A 353 5.44 2.54 -30.11
C GLU A 353 5.16 2.92 -28.64
N LEU A 354 4.64 1.98 -27.86
CA LEU A 354 4.48 2.17 -26.41
C LEU A 354 5.81 2.32 -25.67
N ALA A 355 6.84 1.57 -26.06
CA ALA A 355 8.18 1.68 -25.49
C ALA A 355 8.80 3.05 -25.79
N GLU A 356 8.75 3.51 -27.03
CA GLU A 356 9.25 4.82 -27.46
C GLU A 356 8.51 5.96 -26.74
N ALA A 357 7.18 5.87 -26.64
CA ALA A 357 6.36 6.85 -25.93
C ALA A 357 6.75 6.94 -24.44
N ALA A 358 6.85 5.80 -23.74
CA ALA A 358 7.22 5.75 -22.33
C ALA A 358 8.64 6.28 -22.09
N MET A 359 9.60 5.91 -22.94
CA MET A 359 10.98 6.40 -22.85
C MET A 359 11.07 7.91 -23.12
N ALA A 360 10.33 8.43 -24.09
CA ALA A 360 10.26 9.87 -24.38
C ALA A 360 9.63 10.66 -23.22
N ALA A 361 8.52 10.15 -22.65
CA ALA A 361 7.87 10.74 -21.50
C ALA A 361 8.81 10.78 -20.28
N ARG A 362 9.55 9.69 -20.00
CA ARG A 362 10.54 9.64 -18.93
C ARG A 362 11.66 10.68 -19.13
N GLU A 363 12.19 10.78 -20.34
CA GLU A 363 13.24 11.76 -20.65
C GLU A 363 12.75 13.20 -20.44
N LYS A 364 11.50 13.49 -20.82
CA LYS A 364 10.86 14.78 -20.52
C LYS A 364 10.80 15.03 -19.00
N LEU A 365 10.36 14.03 -18.21
CA LEU A 365 10.28 14.14 -16.75
C LEU A 365 11.65 14.27 -16.07
N ARG A 366 12.72 13.72 -16.63
CA ARG A 366 14.09 13.91 -16.12
C ARG A 366 14.59 15.35 -16.30
N ARG A 367 14.14 16.01 -17.36
CA ARG A 367 14.53 17.41 -17.66
C ARG A 367 13.73 18.42 -16.85
N THR A 368 12.60 18.03 -16.26
CA THR A 368 11.83 18.88 -15.35
C THR A 368 12.62 19.14 -14.07
N ARG A 369 13.04 20.39 -13.86
CA ARG A 369 13.85 20.81 -12.70
C ARG A 369 13.04 21.37 -11.54
N VAL A 370 11.78 21.74 -11.77
CA VAL A 370 10.91 22.32 -10.76
C VAL A 370 9.96 21.23 -10.29
N LEU A 371 10.23 20.69 -9.11
CA LEU A 371 9.39 19.74 -8.41
C LEU A 371 9.25 20.23 -6.96
N PRO A 372 8.13 19.93 -6.28
CA PRO A 372 8.06 20.16 -4.85
C PRO A 372 9.12 19.30 -4.14
N PRO A 373 9.49 19.64 -2.90
CA PRO A 373 10.34 18.80 -2.07
C PRO A 373 9.86 17.34 -2.10
N VAL A 374 10.74 16.43 -2.53
CA VAL A 374 10.47 15.00 -2.57
C VAL A 374 11.04 14.34 -1.32
N ARG A 375 10.21 13.60 -0.61
CA ARG A 375 10.57 12.80 0.56
C ARG A 375 10.36 11.33 0.23
N ALA A 376 11.40 10.71 -0.32
CA ALA A 376 11.33 9.32 -0.77
C ALA A 376 11.59 8.34 0.39
N VAL A 377 10.64 7.46 0.61
CA VAL A 377 10.79 6.23 1.40
C VAL A 377 11.26 5.13 0.46
N VAL A 378 12.51 4.71 0.65
CA VAL A 378 13.21 3.75 -0.20
C VAL A 378 13.24 2.40 0.50
N GLY A 379 12.68 1.36 -0.11
CA GLY A 379 12.81 0.02 0.44
C GLY A 379 14.19 -0.59 0.14
N VAL A 380 14.72 -1.35 1.10
CA VAL A 380 16.09 -1.90 1.06
C VAL A 380 16.19 -3.31 1.63
N SER A 381 17.36 -3.91 1.46
CA SER A 381 17.75 -5.23 1.99
C SER A 381 16.97 -6.42 1.44
N GLN A 382 15.97 -6.21 0.58
CA GLN A 382 15.26 -7.30 -0.08
C GLN A 382 16.00 -7.70 -1.37
N PRO A 383 16.10 -9.01 -1.68
CA PRO A 383 16.59 -9.48 -2.97
C PRO A 383 15.74 -8.90 -4.10
N THR A 384 16.34 -8.05 -4.94
CA THR A 384 15.62 -7.28 -5.95
C THR A 384 16.34 -7.40 -7.29
N PRO A 385 15.63 -7.64 -8.41
CA PRO A 385 16.22 -7.61 -9.75
C PRO A 385 16.84 -6.25 -10.06
N GLU A 386 18.15 -6.20 -10.22
CA GLU A 386 18.92 -4.96 -10.49
C GLU A 386 19.38 -4.86 -11.95
N SER A 387 19.62 -6.01 -12.59
CA SER A 387 20.00 -6.11 -13.99
C SER A 387 19.29 -7.27 -14.68
N LEU A 388 19.35 -7.30 -16.00
CA LEU A 388 18.73 -8.32 -16.83
C LEU A 388 19.62 -8.67 -18.04
N ALA A 389 19.47 -9.87 -18.57
CA ALA A 389 19.98 -10.26 -19.89
C ALA A 389 18.81 -10.57 -20.81
N ILE A 390 18.98 -10.28 -22.10
CA ILE A 390 18.01 -10.60 -23.15
C ILE A 390 18.72 -11.50 -24.15
N GLU A 391 18.30 -12.75 -24.23
CA GLU A 391 18.89 -13.78 -25.07
C GLU A 391 17.74 -14.53 -25.76
N ASP A 392 17.71 -14.56 -27.09
CA ASP A 392 16.68 -15.24 -27.89
C ASP A 392 15.22 -14.89 -27.52
N GLY A 393 14.98 -13.62 -27.17
CA GLY A 393 13.66 -13.12 -26.74
C GLY A 393 13.27 -13.55 -25.32
N GLU A 394 14.15 -14.20 -24.57
CA GLU A 394 13.99 -14.51 -23.15
C GLU A 394 14.67 -13.47 -22.27
N VAL A 395 13.99 -13.09 -21.19
CA VAL A 395 14.51 -12.16 -20.17
C VAL A 395 14.96 -12.97 -18.98
N ARG A 396 16.23 -12.79 -18.57
CA ARG A 396 16.75 -13.35 -17.33
C ARG A 396 17.10 -12.22 -16.37
N LEU A 397 16.43 -12.22 -15.21
CA LEU A 397 16.66 -11.24 -14.15
C LEU A 397 17.81 -11.66 -13.25
N PHE A 398 18.54 -10.67 -12.72
CA PHE A 398 19.62 -10.86 -11.76
C PHE A 398 19.50 -9.89 -10.60
N ASN A 399 19.65 -10.41 -9.39
CA ASN A 399 19.68 -9.61 -8.15
C ASN A 399 21.09 -9.06 -7.86
N THR A 400 21.90 -8.88 -8.91
CA THR A 400 23.25 -8.31 -8.85
C THR A 400 23.51 -7.49 -10.10
N GLY A 401 24.42 -6.54 -10.00
CA GLY A 401 25.05 -5.89 -11.14
C GLY A 401 26.53 -5.62 -10.90
N PRO A 402 27.31 -5.30 -11.94
CA PRO A 402 28.67 -4.84 -11.77
C PRO A 402 28.70 -3.58 -10.89
N ARG A 403 29.65 -3.56 -9.96
CA ARG A 403 30.03 -2.36 -9.22
C ARG A 403 30.71 -1.41 -10.21
N LEU A 404 30.33 -0.14 -10.21
CA LEU A 404 30.86 0.85 -11.15
C LEU A 404 31.79 1.83 -10.43
N HIS A 405 32.82 2.29 -11.14
CA HIS A 405 33.61 3.46 -10.78
C HIS A 405 32.77 4.75 -10.96
N ARG A 406 33.28 5.89 -10.48
CA ARG A 406 32.59 7.19 -10.61
C ARG A 406 32.38 7.63 -12.07
N ASP A 407 33.21 7.15 -12.98
CA ASP A 407 33.11 7.37 -14.43
C ASP A 407 32.13 6.40 -15.13
N GLY A 408 31.52 5.47 -14.38
CA GLY A 408 30.58 4.48 -14.90
C GLY A 408 31.22 3.20 -15.44
N ALA A 409 32.55 3.07 -15.43
CA ALA A 409 33.22 1.85 -15.85
C ALA A 409 33.04 0.72 -14.81
N PRO A 410 32.84 -0.54 -15.22
CA PRO A 410 32.80 -1.67 -14.29
C PRO A 410 34.12 -1.79 -13.52
N MET A 411 34.04 -1.85 -12.20
CA MET A 411 35.15 -2.26 -11.35
C MET A 411 35.47 -3.72 -11.65
N ARG A 412 36.76 -4.02 -11.86
CA ARG A 412 37.23 -5.37 -12.15
C ARG A 412 38.10 -5.89 -11.01
N ASP A 413 38.00 -7.19 -10.74
CA ASP A 413 38.83 -7.87 -9.74
C ASP A 413 40.24 -8.16 -10.27
N ALA A 414 41.06 -8.86 -9.48
CA ALA A 414 42.42 -9.21 -9.83
C ALA A 414 42.53 -10.12 -11.08
N PHE A 415 41.44 -10.77 -11.48
CA PHE A 415 41.36 -11.64 -12.66
C PHE A 415 40.77 -10.90 -13.88
N GLY A 416 40.41 -9.63 -13.73
CA GLY A 416 39.80 -8.83 -14.79
C GLY A 416 38.28 -9.02 -14.90
N GLU A 417 37.66 -9.76 -13.99
CA GLU A 417 36.21 -10.01 -14.01
C GLU A 417 35.45 -8.86 -13.33
N PRO A 418 34.27 -8.44 -13.82
CA PRO A 418 33.48 -7.39 -13.19
C PRO A 418 33.05 -7.80 -11.77
N VAL A 419 33.42 -6.97 -10.78
CA VAL A 419 33.02 -7.16 -9.38
C VAL A 419 31.51 -7.06 -9.28
N GLN A 420 30.85 -8.18 -9.00
CA GLN A 420 29.40 -8.21 -8.80
C GLN A 420 29.03 -7.68 -7.43
N TRP A 421 27.95 -6.91 -7.36
CA TRP A 421 27.45 -6.33 -6.13
C TRP A 421 25.92 -6.49 -6.05
N ARG A 422 25.41 -6.77 -4.85
CA ARG A 422 23.97 -6.79 -4.54
C ARG A 422 23.63 -5.54 -3.73
N ARG A 423 23.00 -4.55 -4.37
CA ARG A 423 22.50 -3.34 -3.70
C ARG A 423 21.16 -3.59 -3.01
N GLY A 424 20.36 -4.50 -3.56
CA GLY A 424 19.01 -4.80 -3.09
C GLY A 424 17.99 -3.71 -3.44
N GLY A 425 16.88 -3.75 -2.72
CA GLY A 425 15.71 -2.89 -2.94
C GLY A 425 14.56 -3.39 -2.08
N ASP A 426 13.34 -3.20 -2.56
CA ASP A 426 12.11 -3.66 -1.88
C ASP A 426 11.54 -4.97 -2.43
N GLY A 427 12.31 -5.72 -3.23
CA GLY A 427 11.88 -6.96 -3.88
C GLY A 427 11.26 -6.76 -5.26
N VAL A 428 10.96 -5.51 -5.65
CA VAL A 428 10.42 -5.13 -6.96
C VAL A 428 11.26 -3.99 -7.57
N VAL A 429 11.44 -2.91 -6.82
CA VAL A 429 12.11 -1.68 -7.21
C VAL A 429 13.53 -1.64 -6.61
N PRO A 430 14.57 -1.56 -7.45
CA PRO A 430 15.94 -1.40 -6.97
C PRO A 430 16.10 -0.14 -6.14
N ARG A 431 16.92 -0.20 -5.08
CA ARG A 431 17.21 0.93 -4.19
C ARG A 431 17.54 2.22 -4.96
N ASP A 432 18.41 2.12 -5.95
CA ASP A 432 18.89 3.27 -6.74
C ASP A 432 17.82 3.82 -7.70
N SER A 433 16.75 3.06 -7.95
CA SER A 433 15.58 3.50 -8.72
C SER A 433 14.53 4.20 -7.86
N ALA A 434 14.54 3.97 -6.55
CA ALA A 434 13.47 4.36 -5.63
C ALA A 434 13.47 5.85 -5.21
N ALA A 435 14.45 6.63 -5.68
CA ALA A 435 14.51 8.08 -5.48
C ALA A 435 14.91 8.80 -6.78
N PRO A 436 14.42 10.03 -7.03
CA PRO A 436 14.84 10.81 -8.21
C PRO A 436 16.35 11.06 -8.21
N GLU A 437 16.86 11.47 -7.04
CA GLU A 437 18.27 11.64 -6.73
C GLU A 437 18.55 11.06 -5.33
N PRO A 438 19.79 10.63 -5.03
CA PRO A 438 20.12 10.08 -3.71
C PRO A 438 19.81 11.04 -2.54
N SER A 439 19.89 12.35 -2.76
CA SER A 439 19.58 13.39 -1.77
C SER A 439 18.09 13.50 -1.43
N SER A 440 17.20 12.98 -2.28
CA SER A 440 15.75 12.95 -2.03
C SER A 440 15.30 11.78 -1.15
N ALA A 441 16.19 10.81 -0.89
CA ALA A 441 15.89 9.68 -0.01
C ALA A 441 15.82 10.17 1.44
N ALA A 442 14.64 10.10 2.04
CA ALA A 442 14.36 10.60 3.38
C ALA A 442 14.29 9.48 4.44
N ALA A 443 13.97 8.25 4.03
CA ALA A 443 13.95 7.07 4.89
C ALA A 443 14.30 5.80 4.10
N PHE A 444 14.95 4.82 4.74
CA PHE A 444 15.33 3.54 4.16
C PHE A 444 14.71 2.38 4.95
N VAL A 445 13.73 1.70 4.37
CA VAL A 445 12.93 0.71 5.10
C VAL A 445 13.25 -0.70 4.63
N SER A 446 13.61 -1.59 5.55
CA SER A 446 13.61 -3.02 5.25
C SER A 446 12.17 -3.50 5.11
N GLY A 447 11.68 -3.62 3.88
CA GLY A 447 10.28 -3.97 3.61
C GLY A 447 10.08 -4.43 2.18
N GLN A 448 9.10 -5.31 1.97
CA GLN A 448 8.70 -5.74 0.63
C GLN A 448 7.78 -4.70 -0.01
N HIS A 449 7.90 -4.51 -1.32
CA HIS A 449 7.23 -3.44 -2.08
C HIS A 449 5.74 -3.31 -1.73
N GLY A 450 5.01 -4.43 -1.80
CA GLY A 450 3.58 -4.46 -1.57
C GLY A 450 3.13 -4.27 -0.13
N SER A 451 4.02 -4.42 0.86
CA SER A 451 3.72 -4.23 2.29
C SER A 451 4.15 -2.88 2.83
N LEU A 452 5.00 -2.12 2.12
CA LEU A 452 5.52 -0.82 2.56
C LEU A 452 4.42 0.14 3.04
N VAL A 453 3.27 0.17 2.36
CA VAL A 453 2.14 1.06 2.73
C VAL A 453 1.47 0.71 4.07
N SER A 454 1.73 -0.48 4.59
CA SER A 454 1.22 -0.97 5.88
C SER A 454 2.31 -1.06 6.96
N GLU A 455 3.58 -0.85 6.61
CA GLU A 455 4.68 -0.91 7.58
C GLU A 455 4.64 0.29 8.53
N SER A 456 4.74 0.03 9.84
CA SER A 456 4.57 1.05 10.88
C SER A 456 5.57 2.21 10.73
N GLY A 457 6.84 1.91 10.43
CA GLY A 457 7.86 2.94 10.21
C GLY A 457 7.55 3.86 9.01
N VAL A 458 6.90 3.33 7.97
CA VAL A 458 6.45 4.13 6.81
C VAL A 458 5.26 5.01 7.20
N VAL A 459 4.29 4.42 7.90
CA VAL A 459 3.10 5.12 8.39
C VAL A 459 3.48 6.27 9.33
N ASP A 460 4.40 6.02 10.26
CA ASP A 460 4.88 7.03 11.21
C ASP A 460 5.71 8.11 10.52
N PHE A 461 6.50 7.74 9.50
CA PHE A 461 7.19 8.73 8.65
C PHE A 461 6.19 9.67 7.97
N VAL A 462 5.14 9.12 7.36
CA VAL A 462 4.09 9.92 6.69
C VAL A 462 3.44 10.88 7.69
N ARG A 463 3.08 10.40 8.89
CA ARG A 463 2.54 11.25 9.96
C ARG A 463 3.50 12.37 10.32
N SER A 464 4.78 12.06 10.55
CA SER A 464 5.81 13.04 10.90
C SER A 464 5.96 14.14 9.85
N VAL A 465 5.90 13.79 8.57
CA VAL A 465 5.94 14.79 7.49
C VAL A 465 4.66 15.62 7.48
N LEU A 466 3.48 14.99 7.61
CA LEU A 466 2.20 15.70 7.57
C LEU A 466 2.07 16.73 8.69
N THR A 467 2.46 16.36 9.91
CA THR A 467 2.36 17.22 11.10
C THR A 467 3.56 18.15 11.28
N GLU A 468 4.60 18.02 10.46
CA GLU A 468 5.89 18.71 10.58
C GLU A 468 6.55 18.54 11.96
N ARG A 469 6.25 17.42 12.64
CA ARG A 469 6.76 17.11 13.98
C ARG A 469 7.54 15.80 13.98
N PRO A 470 8.60 15.70 14.80
CA PRO A 470 9.19 14.40 15.11
C PRO A 470 8.13 13.50 15.72
N VAL A 471 8.00 12.27 15.21
CA VAL A 471 7.25 11.21 15.86
C VAL A 471 8.27 10.39 16.64
N ASP A 472 8.07 10.23 17.95
CA ASP A 472 8.86 9.31 18.78
C ASP A 472 8.45 7.88 18.41
N SER A 473 9.19 7.30 17.45
CA SER A 473 8.92 5.97 16.91
C SER A 473 10.24 5.22 16.71
N PRO A 474 10.52 4.20 17.54
CA PRO A 474 11.68 3.33 17.35
C PRO A 474 11.73 2.69 15.97
N ALA A 475 10.57 2.38 15.37
CA ALA A 475 10.48 1.84 14.01
C ALA A 475 10.92 2.85 12.95
N LEU A 476 10.58 4.12 13.14
CA LEU A 476 11.02 5.21 12.26
C LEU A 476 12.53 5.48 12.40
N ASP A 477 13.05 5.47 13.63
CA ASP A 477 14.48 5.64 13.89
C ASP A 477 15.29 4.49 13.28
N ALA A 478 14.80 3.25 13.41
CA ALA A 478 15.37 2.09 12.75
C ALA A 478 15.39 2.28 11.22
N ALA A 479 14.28 2.73 10.62
CA ALA A 479 14.18 3.03 9.18
C ALA A 479 15.09 4.19 8.70
N ARG A 480 15.51 5.10 9.58
CA ARG A 480 16.48 6.15 9.21
C ARG A 480 17.93 5.66 9.31
N THR A 481 18.16 4.63 10.11
CA THR A 481 19.51 4.13 10.47
C THR A 481 20.04 3.01 9.56
N VAL A 482 19.22 2.47 8.64
CA VAL A 482 19.55 1.35 7.72
C VAL A 482 20.69 1.66 6.71
N ILE A 483 21.33 2.81 6.81
CA ILE A 483 22.44 3.23 5.95
C ILE A 483 23.79 2.83 6.56
N GLY A 484 24.40 1.76 6.04
CA GLY A 484 25.86 1.63 6.03
C GLY A 484 26.48 2.71 5.12
N PRO A 485 27.81 3.00 5.21
CA PRO A 485 28.45 4.04 4.39
C PRO A 485 28.08 3.91 2.89
N PRO A 486 28.26 4.95 2.05
CA PRO A 486 27.86 4.93 0.62
C PRO A 486 28.42 3.79 -0.25
N ALA A 487 29.30 2.96 0.34
CA ALA A 487 29.95 1.79 -0.23
C ALA A 487 29.83 0.53 0.68
N GLY A 488 29.00 0.56 1.73
CA GLY A 488 28.80 -0.49 2.71
C GLY A 488 27.59 -1.36 2.40
N ASP A 489 27.62 -2.59 2.92
CA ASP A 489 26.56 -3.58 2.75
C ASP A 489 25.21 -3.09 3.31
N PRO A 490 24.07 -3.55 2.77
CA PRO A 490 22.76 -3.21 3.32
C PRO A 490 22.69 -3.67 4.78
N VAL A 491 22.58 -2.72 5.73
CA VAL A 491 22.46 -3.03 7.16
C VAL A 491 20.97 -3.14 7.48
N GLY A 492 20.37 -4.30 7.19
CA GLY A 492 18.97 -4.53 7.56
C GLY A 492 18.46 -5.90 7.18
N LEU A 493 17.39 -6.33 7.86
CA LEU A 493 16.79 -7.64 7.65
C LEU A 493 16.25 -7.78 6.21
N GLY A 494 16.65 -8.83 5.52
CA GLY A 494 16.14 -9.22 4.21
C GLY A 494 15.29 -10.47 4.31
N LEU A 495 14.18 -10.51 3.56
CA LEU A 495 13.26 -11.64 3.51
C LEU A 495 13.08 -12.10 2.06
N SER A 496 13.43 -13.34 1.79
CA SER A 496 13.19 -14.00 0.50
C SER A 496 12.10 -15.04 0.66
N ALA A 497 10.90 -14.69 0.21
CA ALA A 497 9.76 -15.59 0.08
C ALA A 497 9.22 -15.52 -1.37
N PRO A 498 8.72 -16.63 -1.93
CA PRO A 498 8.05 -16.59 -3.23
C PRO A 498 6.78 -15.76 -3.15
N SER A 499 6.41 -15.10 -4.26
CA SER A 499 5.16 -14.33 -4.37
C SER A 499 3.92 -15.24 -4.45
N GLU A 500 4.07 -16.43 -5.03
CA GLU A 500 3.04 -17.45 -5.12
C GLU A 500 3.58 -18.86 -4.91
N VAL A 501 2.75 -19.76 -4.36
CA VAL A 501 3.05 -21.18 -4.16
C VAL A 501 1.82 -22.04 -4.38
N SER A 502 2.01 -23.31 -4.73
CA SER A 502 0.93 -24.30 -4.66
C SER A 502 0.67 -24.69 -3.20
N PRO A 503 -0.60 -24.82 -2.75
CA PRO A 503 -0.92 -25.39 -1.45
C PRO A 503 -0.25 -26.76 -1.27
N GLY A 504 0.33 -26.99 -0.09
CA GLY A 504 1.08 -28.22 0.22
C GLY A 504 2.49 -28.30 -0.37
N GLN A 505 2.89 -27.39 -1.27
CA GLN A 505 4.26 -27.33 -1.78
C GLN A 505 5.20 -26.79 -0.71
N THR A 506 6.27 -27.54 -0.41
CA THR A 506 7.36 -27.07 0.44
C THR A 506 8.31 -26.18 -0.34
N TRP A 507 8.73 -25.08 0.27
CA TRP A 507 9.69 -24.14 -0.27
C TRP A 507 10.63 -23.64 0.82
N MET A 508 11.77 -23.06 0.41
CA MET A 508 12.79 -22.56 1.32
C MET A 508 12.60 -21.06 1.55
N LEU A 509 12.29 -20.68 2.79
CA LEU A 509 12.35 -19.29 3.26
C LEU A 509 13.81 -18.94 3.52
N THR A 510 14.26 -17.76 3.10
CA THR A 510 15.60 -17.27 3.44
C THR A 510 15.54 -15.88 4.05
N VAL A 511 16.29 -15.67 5.12
CA VAL A 511 16.44 -14.40 5.85
C VAL A 511 17.91 -14.00 5.79
N THR A 512 18.20 -12.74 5.47
CA THR A 512 19.57 -12.19 5.41
C THR A 512 19.71 -10.98 6.34
N GLY A 513 20.92 -10.59 6.71
CA GLY A 513 21.14 -9.42 7.57
C GLY A 513 20.67 -9.65 9.02
N ALA A 514 20.72 -10.91 9.45
CA ALA A 514 20.37 -11.34 10.81
C ALA A 514 21.54 -11.17 11.80
N GLY A 515 22.76 -10.95 11.31
CA GLY A 515 23.99 -10.93 12.09
C GLY A 515 24.44 -12.32 12.56
N ASP A 516 25.48 -12.37 13.39
CA ASP A 516 26.15 -13.61 13.83
C ASP A 516 25.31 -14.56 14.70
N THR A 517 24.08 -14.20 15.09
CA THR A 517 23.23 -15.06 15.92
C THR A 517 21.79 -15.12 15.43
N ALA A 518 21.29 -16.33 15.17
CA ALA A 518 19.86 -16.61 15.01
C ALA A 518 19.04 -16.25 16.28
N ALA A 519 19.70 -16.05 17.43
CA ALA A 519 19.08 -15.64 18.68
C ALA A 519 18.43 -14.26 18.54
N GLY A 520 17.10 -14.22 18.59
CA GLY A 520 16.31 -12.99 18.54
C GLY A 520 15.65 -12.69 17.19
N VAL A 521 15.89 -13.51 16.14
CA VAL A 521 15.12 -13.45 14.90
C VAL A 521 13.96 -14.44 14.97
N GLU A 522 12.74 -13.92 14.86
CA GLU A 522 11.51 -14.73 14.89
C GLU A 522 10.81 -14.69 13.54
N CYS A 523 10.34 -15.86 13.08
CA CYS A 523 9.49 -15.97 11.90
C CYS A 523 8.07 -16.39 12.31
N ARG A 524 7.06 -15.66 11.83
CA ARG A 524 5.64 -15.97 12.03
C ARG A 524 4.92 -15.96 10.69
N ILE A 525 4.08 -16.95 10.46
CA ILE A 525 3.23 -17.03 9.27
C ILE A 525 1.78 -16.94 9.73
N ARG A 526 1.04 -15.97 9.20
CA ARG A 526 -0.38 -15.75 9.49
C ARG A 526 -1.20 -15.89 8.23
N ASP A 527 -2.32 -16.58 8.34
CA ASP A 527 -3.36 -16.57 7.33
C ASP A 527 -4.09 -15.22 7.40
N VAL A 528 -4.14 -14.48 6.27
CA VAL A 528 -4.69 -13.13 6.23
C VAL A 528 -6.22 -13.14 6.32
N GLY A 529 -6.89 -14.17 5.80
CA GLY A 529 -8.35 -14.26 5.80
C GLY A 529 -8.91 -14.52 7.20
N SER A 530 -8.26 -15.40 7.95
CA SER A 530 -8.65 -15.76 9.32
C SER A 530 -7.93 -14.96 10.41
N GLY A 531 -6.81 -14.29 10.08
CA GLY A 531 -5.91 -13.64 11.04
C GLY A 531 -5.12 -14.61 11.93
N LEU A 532 -5.35 -15.92 11.78
CA LEU A 532 -4.78 -16.95 12.64
C LEU A 532 -3.30 -17.17 12.32
N LEU A 533 -2.52 -17.39 13.38
CA LEU A 533 -1.13 -17.84 13.25
C LEU A 533 -1.11 -19.28 12.73
N THR A 534 -0.62 -19.46 11.51
CA THR A 534 -0.52 -20.76 10.83
C THR A 534 0.75 -21.51 11.25
N ALA A 535 1.89 -20.82 11.35
CA ALA A 535 3.17 -21.45 11.66
C ALA A 535 4.16 -20.50 12.34
N ARG A 536 5.14 -21.09 13.05
CA ARG A 536 6.35 -20.43 13.55
C ARG A 536 7.58 -21.20 13.06
N PRO A 537 8.00 -20.99 11.81
CA PRO A 537 9.18 -21.68 11.28
C PRO A 537 10.41 -21.40 12.14
N VAL A 538 11.16 -22.45 12.46
CA VAL A 538 12.44 -22.32 13.17
C VAL A 538 13.52 -22.02 12.14
N LEU A 539 14.19 -20.88 12.31
CA LEU A 539 15.24 -20.42 11.41
C LEU A 539 16.58 -21.04 11.81
N HIS A 540 17.27 -21.63 10.83
CA HIS A 540 18.58 -22.24 11.01
C HIS A 540 19.62 -21.57 10.10
N PRO A 541 20.89 -21.43 10.53
CA PRO A 541 21.96 -20.97 9.65
C PRO A 541 22.04 -21.79 8.36
N ALA A 542 22.10 -21.10 7.21
CA ALA A 542 22.09 -21.70 5.89
C ALA A 542 23.50 -21.69 5.29
N GLY A 543 24.13 -22.86 5.16
CA GLY A 543 25.45 -22.99 4.56
C GLY A 543 26.59 -22.52 5.47
N ARG A 544 27.65 -21.96 4.88
CA ARG A 544 28.82 -21.43 5.61
C ARG A 544 28.71 -19.93 5.94
N ASP A 545 27.66 -19.29 5.46
CA ASP A 545 27.41 -17.87 5.69
C ASP A 545 26.54 -17.73 6.94
N HIS A 546 27.12 -17.22 8.01
CA HIS A 546 26.42 -17.08 9.30
C HIS A 546 25.36 -15.98 9.28
N ASP A 547 25.36 -15.09 8.27
CA ASP A 547 24.37 -14.01 8.13
C ASP A 547 23.10 -14.43 7.36
N VAL A 548 23.04 -15.70 6.92
CA VAL A 548 21.87 -16.25 6.22
C VAL A 548 21.19 -17.30 7.08
N LEU A 549 19.91 -17.08 7.37
CA LEU A 549 19.04 -18.05 8.03
C LEU A 549 18.02 -18.60 7.03
N ALA A 550 17.61 -19.85 7.22
CA ALA A 550 16.60 -20.48 6.38
C ALA A 550 15.66 -21.38 7.17
N ALA A 551 14.47 -21.58 6.63
CA ALA A 551 13.48 -22.53 7.13
C ALA A 551 12.69 -23.13 5.97
N GLU A 552 12.36 -24.41 6.07
CA GLU A 552 11.38 -25.02 5.18
C GLU A 552 9.97 -24.57 5.60
N VAL A 553 9.19 -24.15 4.62
CA VAL A 553 7.83 -23.65 4.82
C VAL A 553 6.89 -24.38 3.88
N THR A 554 5.72 -24.76 4.41
CA THR A 554 4.62 -25.34 3.65
C THR A 554 3.33 -24.64 4.05
N LEU A 555 2.58 -24.14 3.07
CA LEU A 555 1.28 -23.49 3.31
C LEU A 555 0.18 -24.49 2.95
N PRO A 556 -0.65 -24.95 3.90
CA PRO A 556 -1.50 -26.12 3.70
C PRO A 556 -2.73 -25.83 2.85
N ASN A 557 -3.29 -24.62 2.92
CA ASN A 557 -4.55 -24.27 2.30
C ASN A 557 -4.37 -23.14 1.28
N PRO A 558 -5.28 -23.01 0.29
CA PRO A 558 -5.36 -21.81 -0.52
C PRO A 558 -5.65 -20.60 0.38
N GLY A 559 -4.85 -19.54 0.26
CA GLY A 559 -4.92 -18.39 1.16
C GLY A 559 -3.93 -17.32 0.79
N PHE A 560 -4.13 -16.12 1.35
CA PHE A 560 -3.05 -15.16 1.48
C PHE A 560 -2.38 -15.37 2.82
N TYR A 561 -1.06 -15.39 2.83
CA TYR A 561 -0.26 -15.58 4.03
C TYR A 561 0.71 -14.42 4.20
N GLN A 562 0.71 -13.83 5.39
CA GLN A 562 1.72 -12.89 5.82
C GLN A 562 2.86 -13.66 6.48
N VAL A 563 4.04 -13.63 5.86
CA VAL A 563 5.28 -14.10 6.45
C VAL A 563 5.98 -12.90 7.06
N VAL A 564 6.01 -12.85 8.38
CA VAL A 564 6.63 -11.77 9.15
C VAL A 564 7.90 -12.30 9.78
N VAL A 565 9.02 -11.65 9.47
CA VAL A 565 10.29 -11.89 10.16
C VAL A 565 10.67 -10.64 10.92
N SER A 566 10.97 -10.78 12.20
CA SER A 566 11.26 -9.66 13.09
C SER A 566 12.44 -9.94 14.00
N ASN A 567 13.16 -8.89 14.36
CA ASN A 567 14.12 -8.87 15.47
C ASN A 567 13.78 -7.72 16.43
N ALA A 568 14.67 -7.40 17.38
CA ALA A 568 14.44 -6.33 18.35
C ALA A 568 14.25 -4.91 17.75
N LEU A 569 14.73 -4.68 16.52
CA LEU A 569 14.78 -3.36 15.89
C LEU A 569 13.92 -3.24 14.63
N GLN A 570 13.69 -4.34 13.92
CA GLN A 570 13.12 -4.35 12.57
C GLN A 570 12.10 -5.47 12.42
N SER A 571 11.13 -5.24 11.54
CA SER A 571 10.19 -6.24 11.05
C SER A 571 10.08 -6.12 9.54
N VAL A 572 10.00 -7.26 8.86
CA VAL A 572 9.83 -7.34 7.40
C VAL A 572 8.67 -8.29 7.12
N THR A 573 7.71 -7.82 6.35
CA THR A 573 6.53 -8.59 5.96
C THR A 573 6.56 -8.92 4.48
N ALA A 574 6.45 -10.20 4.14
CA ALA A 574 6.14 -10.67 2.79
C ALA A 574 4.70 -11.21 2.71
N LEU A 575 4.01 -10.90 1.63
CA LEU A 575 2.67 -11.42 1.34
C LEU A 575 2.78 -12.50 0.28
N VAL A 576 2.43 -13.73 0.65
CA VAL A 576 2.52 -14.93 -0.19
C VAL A 576 1.12 -15.42 -0.54
N MET A 577 0.85 -15.63 -1.82
CA MET A 577 -0.38 -16.24 -2.28
C MET A 577 -0.20 -17.76 -2.40
N ALA A 578 -0.99 -18.54 -1.66
CA ALA A 578 -1.14 -19.98 -1.90
C ALA A 578 -2.40 -20.20 -2.77
N ALA A 579 -2.23 -20.69 -3.99
CA ALA A 579 -3.32 -20.97 -4.91
C ALA A 579 -2.96 -22.16 -5.78
N ASP A 580 -3.96 -22.92 -6.26
CA ASP A 580 -3.69 -24.01 -7.18
C ASP A 580 -3.11 -23.46 -8.48
N LEU A 581 -1.82 -23.73 -8.70
CA LEU A 581 -1.05 -23.23 -9.83
C LEU A 581 -1.27 -24.07 -11.10
N THR A 582 -2.02 -25.17 -11.01
CA THR A 582 -2.41 -25.98 -12.17
C THR A 582 -3.60 -25.33 -12.88
N ILE A 583 -3.29 -24.38 -13.76
CA ILE A 583 -4.25 -23.83 -14.71
C ILE A 583 -4.05 -24.58 -16.02
N ASP A 584 -4.92 -25.55 -16.31
CA ASP A 584 -5.07 -26.14 -17.65
C ASP A 584 -5.38 -25.07 -18.71
#